data_AF-A0AAD1DH77-F1
#
_entry.id   AF-A0AAD1DH77-F1
#
_cell.length_a   1.000
_cell.length_b   1.000
_cell.length_c   1.000
_cell.angle_alpha   90.00
_cell.angle_beta   90.00
_cell.angle_gamma   90.00
#
_symmetry.space_group_name_H-M   'P 1'
#
loop_
_entity.id
_entity.type
_entity.pdbx_description
1 polymer ?
#
loop_
_entity_poly.entity_id
_entity_poly.type
_entity_poly.pdbx_seq_one_letter_code
_entity_poly.pdbx_strand_id
1 'polypeptide(L)'
;MRNAGYTRIPDLLIQTMKTADAAQAERLFEDAGLCADRMTALLVCMGEAMEESRDTTDTPPDKLRDIGASLALTVEIIRGMYDVVDVYRQRQIAGELPVFRGGRHV
;
A
#
# COMPACT_ATOMS: atom_id res chain seq x y z
N MET A 1 -2.17 -11.77 20.77
CA MET A 1 -2.44 -12.44 19.49
C MET A 1 -2.79 -11.35 18.47
N ARG A 2 -1.94 -11.10 17.47
CA ARG A 2 -2.25 -10.14 16.39
C ARG A 2 -3.33 -10.76 15.51
N ASN A 3 -4.40 -10.02 15.23
CA ASN A 3 -5.47 -10.44 14.33
C ASN A 3 -4.87 -10.74 12.95
N ALA A 4 -4.82 -12.02 12.59
CA ALA A 4 -4.32 -12.54 11.31
C ALA A 4 -5.41 -12.52 10.23
N GLY A 5 -6.04 -11.36 10.04
CA GLY A 5 -7.12 -11.22 9.07
C GLY A 5 -7.13 -9.81 8.50
N TYR A 6 -6.53 -9.66 7.31
CA TYR A 6 -7.21 -9.15 6.11
C TYR A 6 -6.30 -8.59 5.01
N THR A 7 -4.99 -8.82 5.07
CA THR A 7 -4.10 -8.46 3.96
C THR A 7 -3.21 -9.61 3.52
N ARG A 8 -3.84 -10.74 3.16
CA ARG A 8 -3.19 -11.80 2.37
C ARG A 8 -2.62 -11.26 1.05
N ILE A 9 -3.11 -10.12 0.57
CA ILE A 9 -2.71 -9.55 -0.71
C ILE A 9 -1.25 -9.07 -0.64
N PRO A 10 -0.84 -8.09 0.19
CA PRO A 10 0.57 -7.73 0.33
C PRO A 10 1.50 -8.91 0.57
N ASP A 11 1.14 -9.84 1.47
CA ASP A 11 1.95 -11.04 1.71
C ASP A 11 2.13 -11.89 0.45
N LEU A 12 1.06 -12.12 -0.32
CA LEU A 12 1.10 -12.83 -1.58
C LEU A 12 1.97 -12.10 -2.62
N LEU A 13 1.85 -10.78 -2.70
CA LEU A 13 2.67 -9.96 -3.60
C LEU A 13 4.15 -10.01 -3.21
N ILE A 14 4.47 -9.99 -1.91
CA ILE A 14 5.85 -10.16 -1.40
C ILE A 14 6.40 -11.53 -1.80
N GLN A 15 5.61 -12.61 -1.62
CA GLN A 15 6.05 -13.95 -2.04
C GLN A 15 6.24 -14.04 -3.55
N THR A 16 5.34 -13.43 -4.32
CA THR A 16 5.42 -13.38 -5.79
C THR A 16 6.66 -12.61 -6.24
N MET A 17 6.94 -11.45 -5.62
CA MET A 17 8.11 -10.61 -5.89
C MET A 17 9.43 -11.37 -5.69
N LYS A 18 9.52 -12.29 -4.73
CA LYS A 18 10.76 -13.06 -4.47
C LYS A 18 11.13 -14.01 -5.60
N THR A 19 10.14 -14.54 -6.32
CA THR A 19 10.36 -15.54 -7.37
C THR A 19 10.12 -15.00 -8.78
N ALA A 20 9.57 -13.79 -8.90
CA ALA A 20 9.29 -13.14 -10.18
C ALA A 20 10.57 -12.97 -11.01
N ASP A 21 10.43 -13.18 -12.32
CA ASP A 21 11.46 -12.77 -13.28
C ASP A 21 11.57 -11.23 -13.35
N ALA A 22 12.56 -10.72 -14.07
CA ALA A 22 12.82 -9.29 -14.10
C ALA A 22 11.64 -8.44 -14.60
N ALA A 23 10.94 -8.89 -15.65
CA ALA A 23 9.83 -8.14 -16.22
C ALA A 23 8.60 -8.18 -15.31
N GLN A 24 8.34 -9.33 -14.68
CA GLN A 24 7.27 -9.48 -13.70
C GLN A 24 7.54 -8.65 -12.44
N ALA A 25 8.78 -8.68 -11.94
CA ALA A 25 9.19 -7.93 -10.76
C ALA A 25 9.09 -6.42 -10.98
N GLU A 26 9.49 -5.93 -12.16
CA GLU A 26 9.39 -4.52 -12.53
C GLU A 26 7.92 -4.05 -12.55
N ARG A 27 7.03 -4.79 -13.22
CA ARG A 27 5.60 -4.45 -13.22
C ARG A 27 5.01 -4.44 -11.82
N LEU A 28 5.35 -5.45 -11.01
CA LEU A 28 4.86 -5.56 -9.65
C LEU A 28 5.37 -4.41 -8.76
N PHE A 29 6.60 -3.94 -8.98
CA PHE A 29 7.16 -2.76 -8.32
C PHE A 29 6.39 -1.48 -8.71
N GLU A 30 6.13 -1.26 -10.00
CA GLU A 30 5.37 -0.10 -10.49
C GLU A 30 3.94 -0.10 -9.94
N ASP A 31 3.25 -1.25 -10.03
CA ASP A 31 1.88 -1.41 -9.55
C ASP A 31 1.78 -1.20 -8.03
N ALA A 32 2.72 -1.77 -7.26
CA ALA A 32 2.74 -1.61 -5.81
C ALA A 32 2.99 -0.15 -5.41
N GLY A 33 3.94 0.53 -6.06
CA GLY A 33 4.20 1.95 -5.82
C GLY A 33 2.98 2.83 -6.15
N LEU A 34 2.39 2.64 -7.34
CA LEU A 34 1.20 3.38 -7.77
C LEU A 34 0.00 3.13 -6.84
N CYS A 35 -0.18 1.89 -6.38
CA CYS A 35 -1.24 1.53 -5.44
C CYS A 35 -1.04 2.24 -4.10
N ALA A 36 0.17 2.19 -3.52
CA ALA A 36 0.50 2.85 -2.27
C ALA A 36 0.26 4.36 -2.34
N ASP A 37 0.70 5.01 -3.43
CA ASP A 37 0.56 6.45 -3.61
C ASP A 37 -0.91 6.86 -3.74
N ARG A 38 -1.71 6.13 -4.53
CA ARG A 38 -3.15 6.39 -4.69
C ARG A 38 -3.92 6.17 -3.39
N MET A 39 -3.62 5.11 -2.65
CA MET A 39 -4.27 4.85 -1.37
C MET A 39 -3.88 5.90 -0.32
N THR A 40 -2.63 6.36 -0.33
CA THR A 40 -2.18 7.47 0.54
C THR A 40 -2.91 8.77 0.20
N ALA A 41 -3.09 9.09 -1.08
CA ALA A 41 -3.88 10.26 -1.49
C ALA A 41 -5.34 10.16 -1.05
N LEU A 42 -5.96 8.98 -1.15
CA LEU A 42 -7.32 8.75 -0.66
C LEU A 42 -7.44 8.93 0.85
N LEU A 43 -6.43 8.51 1.62
CA LEU A 43 -6.40 8.75 3.07
C LEU A 43 -6.36 10.24 3.42
N VAL A 44 -5.60 11.03 2.66
CA VAL A 44 -5.57 12.49 2.84
C VAL A 44 -6.94 13.10 2.57
N CYS A 45 -7.57 12.77 1.43
CA CYS A 45 -8.90 13.27 1.09
C CYS A 45 -9.96 12.84 2.13
N MET A 46 -9.85 11.63 2.67
CA MET A 46 -10.74 11.18 3.74
C MET A 46 -10.56 12.01 5.02
N GLY A 47 -9.32 12.33 5.40
CA GLY A 47 -9.02 13.20 6.54
C GLY A 47 -9.58 14.61 6.36
N GLU A 48 -9.42 15.18 5.17
CA GLU A 48 -9.99 16.49 4.81
C GLU A 48 -11.52 16.49 4.90
N ALA A 49 -12.18 15.48 4.32
CA ALA A 49 -13.63 15.33 4.38
C ALA A 49 -14.15 15.15 5.82
N MET A 50 -13.38 14.46 6.68
CA MET A 50 -13.72 14.34 8.10
C MET A 50 -13.62 15.69 8.83
N GLU A 51 -12.59 16.50 8.56
CA GLU A 51 -12.45 17.84 9.15
C GLU A 51 -13.57 18.77 8.67
N GLU A 52 -13.93 18.74 7.39
CA GLU A 52 -15.06 19.53 6.85
C GLU A 52 -16.41 19.13 7.45
N SER A 53 -16.59 17.85 7.82
CA SER A 53 -17.82 17.35 8.44
C SER A 53 -17.97 17.71 9.92
N ARG A 54 -16.94 18.29 10.54
CA ARG A 54 -16.87 18.60 11.98
C ARG A 54 -18.04 19.47 12.49
N ASP A 55 -18.57 20.35 11.65
CA ASP A 55 -19.68 21.24 12.01
C ASP A 55 -21.08 20.58 11.91
N THR A 56 -21.15 19.30 11.55
CA THR A 56 -22.41 18.57 11.29
C THR A 56 -22.61 17.30 12.12
N THR A 57 -21.66 16.92 12.98
CA THR A 57 -21.48 15.50 13.33
C THR A 57 -22.07 15.05 14.67
N ASP A 58 -23.34 14.63 14.62
CA ASP A 58 -23.93 13.56 15.46
C ASP A 58 -23.51 12.17 14.91
N THR A 59 -22.20 11.92 14.74
CA THR A 59 -21.74 10.62 14.20
C THR A 59 -21.86 9.53 15.27
N PRO A 60 -22.66 8.48 15.06
CA PRO A 60 -22.83 7.42 16.04
C PRO A 60 -21.49 6.69 16.32
N PRO A 61 -21.25 6.24 17.57
CA PRO A 61 -20.02 5.54 17.94
C PRO A 61 -19.67 4.32 17.08
N ASP A 62 -20.68 3.59 16.58
CA ASP A 62 -20.45 2.44 15.71
C ASP A 62 -19.89 2.85 14.35
N LYS A 63 -20.34 3.98 13.77
CA LYS A 63 -19.79 4.50 12.52
C LYS A 63 -18.34 4.96 12.70
N LEU A 64 -18.01 5.58 13.84
CA LEU A 64 -16.62 5.95 14.16
C LEU A 64 -15.72 4.71 14.27
N ARG A 65 -16.25 3.61 14.82
CA ARG A 65 -15.53 2.33 14.90
C ARG A 65 -15.27 1.75 13.51
N ASP A 66 -16.26 1.78 12.62
CA ASP A 66 -16.14 1.28 11.25
C ASP A 66 -15.12 2.11 10.44
N ILE A 67 -15.15 3.44 10.60
CA ILE A 67 -14.16 4.36 10.01
C ILE A 67 -12.76 4.01 10.52
N GLY A 68 -12.59 3.82 11.84
CA GLY A 68 -11.31 3.44 12.43
C GLY A 68 -10.79 2.09 11.93
N ALA A 69 -11.66 1.10 11.76
CA ALA A 69 -11.29 -0.20 11.22
C ALA A 69 -10.88 -0.11 9.74
N SER A 70 -11.60 0.66 8.93
CA SER A 70 -11.27 0.91 7.53
C SER A 70 -9.93 1.64 7.37
N LEU A 71 -9.68 2.64 8.22
CA LEU A 71 -8.42 3.37 8.25
C LEU A 71 -7.25 2.45 8.60
N ALA A 72 -7.39 1.64 9.65
CA ALA A 72 -6.36 0.68 10.06
C ALA A 72 -6.02 -0.30 8.93
N LEU A 73 -7.04 -0.87 8.28
CA LEU A 73 -6.86 -1.78 7.15
C LEU A 73 -6.15 -1.08 5.96
N THR A 74 -6.56 0.14 5.64
CA THR A 74 -5.96 0.91 4.54
C THR A 74 -4.48 1.18 4.79
N VAL A 75 -4.11 1.57 6.01
CA VAL A 75 -2.71 1.77 6.41
C VAL A 75 -1.91 0.46 6.34
N GLU A 76 -2.50 -0.66 6.76
CA GLU A 76 -1.85 -1.98 6.63
C GLU A 76 -1.58 -2.37 5.17
N ILE A 77 -2.54 -2.10 4.27
CA ILE A 77 -2.35 -2.34 2.82
C ILE A 77 -1.23 -1.46 2.28
N ILE A 78 -1.25 -0.15 2.56
CA ILE A 78 -0.24 0.81 2.09
C ILE A 78 1.16 0.36 2.52
N ARG A 79 1.30 0.04 3.81
CA ARG A 79 2.57 -0.46 4.35
C ARG A 79 3.03 -1.72 3.61
N GLY A 80 2.12 -2.67 3.42
CA GLY A 80 2.42 -3.91 2.70
C GLY A 80 2.83 -3.68 1.24
N MET A 81 2.27 -2.68 0.56
CA MET A 81 2.71 -2.31 -0.80
C MET A 81 4.12 -1.70 -0.80
N TYR A 82 4.47 -0.87 0.19
CA TYR A 82 5.85 -0.41 0.35
C TYR A 82 6.83 -1.54 0.67
N ASP A 83 6.41 -2.55 1.45
CA ASP A 83 7.23 -3.74 1.69
C ASP A 83 7.52 -4.51 0.38
N VAL A 84 6.56 -4.59 -0.56
CA VAL A 84 6.79 -5.17 -1.91
C VAL A 84 7.86 -4.38 -2.67
N VAL A 85 7.78 -3.05 -2.64
CA VAL A 85 8.76 -2.14 -3.25
C VAL A 85 10.15 -2.34 -2.65
N ASP A 86 10.25 -2.50 -1.34
CA ASP A 86 11.51 -2.72 -0.65
C ASP A 86 12.12 -4.08 -1.00
N VAL A 87 11.31 -5.14 -1.12
CA VAL A 87 11.79 -6.45 -1.59
C VAL A 87 12.35 -6.36 -3.01
N TYR A 88 11.70 -5.63 -3.92
CA TYR A 88 12.26 -5.38 -5.26
C TYR A 88 13.64 -4.72 -5.18
N ARG A 89 13.78 -3.66 -4.39
CA ARG A 89 15.06 -2.94 -4.20
C ARG A 89 16.13 -3.84 -3.59
N GLN A 90 15.78 -4.69 -2.64
CA GLN A 90 16.71 -5.66 -2.05
C GLN A 90 17.23 -6.64 -3.11
N ARG A 91 16.36 -7.14 -3.99
CA ARG A 91 16.77 -8.02 -5.10
C ARG A 91 17.69 -7.31 -6.10
N GLN A 92 17.47 -6.02 -6.35
CA GLN A 92 18.41 -5.21 -7.16
C GLN A 92 19.78 -5.08 -6.49
N ILE A 93 19.82 -4.81 -5.18
CA ILE A 93 21.07 -4.70 -4.41
C ILE A 93 21.83 -6.04 -4.41
N ALA A 94 21.10 -7.16 -4.33
CA ALA A 94 21.66 -8.50 -4.41
C ALA A 94 22.13 -8.90 -5.83
N GLY A 95 21.87 -8.07 -6.85
CA GLY A 95 22.22 -8.35 -8.25
C GLY A 95 21.32 -9.38 -8.92
N GLU A 96 20.18 -9.75 -8.31
CA GLU A 96 19.21 -10.67 -8.88
C GLU A 96 18.35 -10.01 -9.98
N LEU A 97 18.16 -8.69 -9.87
CA LEU A 97 17.39 -7.88 -10.79
C LEU A 97 18.25 -6.77 -11.40
N PRO A 98 17.96 -6.34 -12.64
CA PRO A 98 18.64 -5.21 -13.24
C PRO A 98 18.43 -3.94 -12.42
N VAL A 99 19.46 -3.10 -12.35
CA VAL A 99 19.36 -1.78 -11.72
C VAL A 99 18.44 -0.90 -12.57
N PHE A 100 17.34 -0.45 -11.97
CA PHE A 100 16.37 0.43 -12.63
C PHE A 100 17.02 1.78 -12.94
N ARG A 101 17.36 2.01 -14.21
CA ARG A 101 17.77 3.33 -14.69
C ARG A 101 16.50 4.11 -14.97
N GLY A 102 16.03 4.85 -13.96
CA GLY A 102 14.78 5.64 -14.01
C GLY A 102 14.50 6.24 -15.39
N GLY A 103 13.64 5.58 -16.15
CA GLY A 103 13.08 6.12 -17.37
C GLY A 103 11.97 7.06 -16.98
N ARG A 104 12.27 8.36 -16.91
CA ARG A 104 11.25 9.39 -17.12
C ARG A 104 10.54 9.04 -18.41
N HIS A 105 9.33 8.50 -18.31
CA HIS A 105 8.38 8.61 -19.40
C HIS A 105 8.03 10.10 -19.47
N VAL A 106 8.55 10.73 -20.52
CA VAL A 106 8.21 12.10 -20.94
C VAL A 106 6.82 12.09 -21.53
#